data_AF-A0A8B7TL95-F1
#
_entry.id   AF-A0A8B7TL95-F1
#
_cell.length_a   1.000
_cell.length_b   1.000
_cell.length_c   1.000
_cell.angle_alpha   90.00
_cell.angle_beta   90.00
_cell.angle_gamma   90.00
#
_symmetry.space_group_name_H-M   'P 1'
#
loop_
_entity.id
_entity.type
_entity.pdbx_description
1 polymer ?
#
loop_
_entity_poly.entity_id
_entity_poly.type
_entity_poly.pdbx_seq_one_letter_code
_entity_poly.pdbx_strand_id
1 'polypeptide(L)'
;GYLKEILKEIGVQNVKGIHKNTWELKPEYRHYQGEERVTERTFTSMLMQQLKDKLSLEGIVVQRAECRPAASENYMRLKRLQIEESSKPVRLSQQLDKVVTTNYKPVANHQYNIEYERKKKEDGKRARADKQHVLDMLFSAFEKHQYYNLKDLVDITKQPVADSCRMVAKMAS
;
A
#
# COMPACT_ATOMS: atom_id res chain seq x y z
N GLY A 1 -11.30 -14.37 30.60
CA GLY A 1 -10.89 -15.20 31.74
C GLY A 1 -9.44 -15.53 31.53
N TYR A 2 -8.58 -15.02 32.41
CA TYR A 2 -7.14 -14.82 32.18
C TYR A 2 -6.41 -16.02 31.54
N LEU A 3 -6.67 -17.24 32.02
CA LEU A 3 -6.08 -18.46 31.47
C LEU A 3 -6.43 -18.69 29.98
N LYS A 4 -7.67 -18.41 29.57
CA LYS A 4 -8.11 -18.54 28.17
C LYS A 4 -7.50 -17.46 27.26
N GLU A 5 -7.10 -16.32 27.81
CA GLU A 5 -6.42 -15.25 27.06
C GLU A 5 -4.96 -15.62 26.81
N ILE A 6 -4.25 -16.09 27.84
CA ILE A 6 -2.89 -16.61 27.72
C ILE A 6 -2.84 -17.78 26.72
N LEU A 7 -3.76 -18.75 26.84
CA LEU A 7 -3.80 -19.90 25.92
C LEU A 7 -4.04 -19.52 24.45
N LYS A 8 -4.75 -18.40 24.18
CA LYS A 8 -4.91 -17.87 22.82
C LYS A 8 -3.66 -17.16 22.30
N GLU A 9 -2.84 -16.61 23.20
CA GLU A 9 -1.61 -15.92 22.87
C GLU A 9 -0.51 -16.91 22.48
N ILE A 10 -0.36 -18.00 23.25
CA ILE A 10 0.73 -18.98 23.09
C ILE A 10 0.31 -20.28 22.40
N GLY A 11 -0.99 -20.54 22.27
CA GLY A 11 -1.56 -21.79 21.76
C GLY A 11 -2.67 -21.61 20.73
N VAL A 12 -3.05 -22.73 20.12
CA VAL A 12 -4.08 -22.93 19.12
C VAL A 12 -5.09 -23.92 19.70
N GLN A 13 -6.37 -23.59 19.58
CA GLN A 13 -7.44 -24.45 20.06
C GLN A 13 -7.84 -25.46 18.99
N ASN A 14 -7.84 -26.75 19.34
CA ASN A 14 -8.25 -27.82 18.44
C ASN A 14 -9.78 -27.90 18.38
N VAL A 15 -10.32 -27.33 17.30
CA VAL A 15 -11.76 -27.26 17.04
C VAL A 15 -12.32 -28.49 16.30
N LYS A 16 -11.46 -29.36 15.75
CA LYS A 16 -11.83 -30.53 14.94
C LYS A 16 -10.98 -31.76 15.30
N GLY A 17 -11.54 -32.96 15.14
CA GLY A 17 -10.85 -34.25 15.34
C GLY A 17 -11.02 -34.89 16.73
N ILE A 18 -10.22 -35.93 17.01
CA ILE A 18 -10.24 -36.72 18.26
C ILE A 18 -9.81 -35.88 19.47
N HIS A 19 -8.99 -34.85 19.26
CA HIS A 19 -8.52 -33.91 20.28
C HIS A 19 -9.36 -32.62 20.33
N LYS A 20 -10.66 -32.72 20.07
CA LYS A 20 -11.59 -31.57 20.10
C LYS A 20 -11.62 -30.95 21.51
N ASN A 21 -11.59 -29.62 21.57
CA ASN A 21 -11.54 -28.80 22.79
C ASN A 21 -10.20 -28.85 23.56
N THR A 22 -9.14 -29.41 22.98
CA THR A 22 -7.78 -29.37 23.55
C THR A 22 -6.99 -28.16 23.02
N TRP A 23 -5.95 -27.73 23.72
CA TRP A 23 -5.03 -26.66 23.30
C TRP A 23 -3.66 -27.23 22.96
N GLU A 24 -3.10 -26.77 21.86
CA GLU A 24 -1.74 -27.09 21.41
C GLU A 24 -0.94 -25.79 21.30
N LEU A 25 0.36 -25.77 21.59
CA LEU A 25 1.16 -24.55 21.41
C LEU A 25 1.13 -24.08 19.95
N LYS A 26 1.39 -22.82 19.60
CA LYS A 26 1.48 -22.45 18.17
C LYS A 26 2.65 -23.14 17.46
N PRO A 27 2.61 -23.37 16.13
CA PRO A 27 3.68 -24.06 15.39
C PRO A 27 5.07 -23.47 15.61
N GLU A 28 5.16 -22.15 15.82
CA GLU A 28 6.40 -21.43 16.12
C GLU A 28 6.99 -21.84 17.49
N TYR A 29 6.17 -22.42 18.36
CA TYR A 29 6.50 -22.94 19.69
C TYR A 29 6.41 -24.48 19.79
N ARG A 30 5.87 -25.18 18.78
CA ARG A 30 5.80 -26.65 18.73
C ARG A 30 7.16 -27.21 18.35
N HIS A 31 7.86 -27.79 19.33
CA HIS A 31 9.02 -28.65 19.07
C HIS A 31 8.87 -30.00 19.80
N TYR A 32 7.66 -30.55 19.79
CA TYR A 32 7.40 -31.92 20.21
C TYR A 32 6.54 -32.62 19.15
N GLN A 33 7.10 -32.82 17.95
CA GLN A 33 6.66 -33.95 17.16
C GLN A 33 7.78 -34.98 17.23
N GLY A 34 7.53 -36.04 17.99
CA GLY A 34 8.22 -37.30 17.75
C GLY A 34 7.78 -37.76 16.37
N GLU A 35 8.66 -37.63 15.39
CA GLU A 35 8.42 -38.23 14.09
C GLU A 35 8.91 -39.67 14.14
N GLU A 36 7.94 -40.56 13.93
CA GLU A 36 8.16 -41.96 13.62
C GLU A 36 8.96 -42.06 12.31
N ARG A 37 9.99 -42.90 12.32
CA ARG A 37 10.95 -43.02 11.23
C ARG A 37 10.27 -43.64 10.00
N VAL A 38 10.09 -42.84 8.94
CA VAL A 38 10.06 -43.37 7.58
C VAL A 38 11.38 -42.99 6.92
N THR A 39 12.27 -43.97 6.77
CA THR A 39 13.52 -43.82 6.03
C THR A 39 13.23 -43.76 4.54
N GLU A 40 12.81 -42.62 4.03
CA GLU A 40 13.03 -42.32 2.61
C GLU A 40 14.51 -42.00 2.44
N ARG A 41 15.21 -42.86 1.69
CA ARG A 41 16.63 -42.67 1.36
C ARG A 41 16.76 -41.52 0.36
N THR A 42 16.68 -40.29 0.82
CA THR A 42 17.01 -39.12 -0.01
C THR A 42 18.53 -39.04 -0.14
N PHE A 43 19.06 -39.21 -1.35
CA PHE A 43 20.49 -39.05 -1.63
C PHE A 43 20.89 -37.59 -1.44
N THR A 44 21.39 -37.25 -0.25
CA THR A 44 21.93 -35.91 0.06
C THR A 44 23.45 -35.99 -0.02
N SER A 45 24.07 -35.33 -1.00
CA SER A 45 25.53 -35.19 -1.12
C SER A 45 26.00 -33.85 -0.55
N MET A 46 27.09 -33.83 0.21
CA MET A 46 27.70 -32.60 0.71
C MET A 46 28.88 -32.17 -0.17
N LEU A 47 28.85 -30.93 -0.65
CA LEU A 47 29.92 -30.30 -1.42
C LEU A 47 30.58 -29.22 -0.56
N MET A 48 31.91 -29.23 -0.46
CA MET A 48 32.66 -28.17 0.22
C MET A 48 33.34 -27.29 -0.82
N GLN A 49 33.15 -25.97 -0.71
CA GLN A 49 33.91 -25.00 -1.51
C GLN A 49 35.07 -24.47 -0.68
N GLN A 50 36.30 -24.78 -1.08
CA GLN A 50 37.50 -24.18 -0.48
C GLN A 50 37.86 -22.85 -1.18
N LEU A 51 38.64 -22.01 -0.48
CA LEU A 51 39.08 -20.66 -0.89
C LEU A 51 39.88 -20.58 -2.21
N LYS A 52 40.25 -21.70 -2.83
CA LYS A 52 41.10 -21.76 -4.04
C LYS A 52 40.44 -22.47 -5.22
N ASP A 53 39.17 -22.17 -5.50
CA ASP A 53 38.40 -22.74 -6.63
C ASP A 53 38.55 -24.26 -6.79
N LYS A 54 38.72 -24.94 -5.66
CA LYS A 54 38.88 -26.40 -5.59
C LYS A 54 37.64 -26.96 -4.95
N LEU A 55 36.86 -27.65 -5.77
CA LEU A 55 35.71 -28.42 -5.34
C LEU A 55 36.17 -29.78 -4.82
N SER A 56 35.74 -30.16 -3.62
CA SER A 56 35.88 -31.52 -3.09
C SER A 56 34.50 -32.10 -2.75
N LEU A 57 34.35 -33.41 -3.03
CA LEU A 57 33.20 -34.20 -2.61
C LEU A 57 33.61 -35.01 -1.38
N GLU A 58 33.04 -34.69 -0.22
CA GLU A 58 33.41 -35.32 1.06
C GLU A 58 32.70 -36.68 1.27
N GLY A 59 31.50 -36.85 0.69
CA GLY A 59 30.76 -38.12 0.77
C GLY A 59 29.25 -37.98 0.63
N ILE A 60 28.55 -39.07 0.96
CA ILE A 60 27.08 -39.18 0.90
C ILE A 60 26.55 -39.19 2.33
N VAL A 61 25.49 -38.41 2.60
CA VAL A 61 24.80 -38.44 3.89
C VAL A 61 24.02 -39.76 3.99
N VAL A 62 24.49 -40.65 4.86
CA VAL A 62 23.85 -41.95 5.10
C VAL A 62 22.75 -41.90 6.14
N GLN A 63 22.82 -40.92 7.05
CA GLN A 63 21.87 -40.78 8.14
C GLN A 63 21.77 -39.32 8.58
N ARG A 64 20.53 -38.88 8.80
CA ARG A 64 20.23 -37.59 9.43
C ARG A 64 19.84 -37.82 10.88
N ALA A 65 20.32 -36.96 11.77
CA ALA A 65 19.95 -36.94 13.18
C ALA A 65 19.49 -35.54 13.57
N GLU A 66 18.60 -35.47 14.55
CA GLU A 66 18.14 -34.22 15.15
C GLU A 66 18.68 -34.11 16.58
N CYS A 67 19.38 -33.01 16.88
CA CYS A 67 19.78 -32.70 18.24
C CYS A 67 18.58 -32.14 19.01
N ARG A 68 18.07 -32.92 19.97
CA ARG A 68 17.01 -32.48 20.88
C ARG A 68 17.58 -32.19 22.27
N PRO A 69 17.32 -31.01 22.85
CA PRO A 69 17.76 -30.71 24.20
C PRO A 69 16.97 -31.54 25.22
N ALA A 70 17.64 -31.97 26.28
CA ALA A 70 16.98 -32.62 27.40
C ALA A 70 16.04 -31.62 28.10
N ALA A 71 14.85 -32.08 28.48
CA ALA A 71 13.88 -31.31 29.25
C ALA A 71 14.43 -31.04 30.66
N SER A 72 15.16 -29.93 30.79
CA SER A 72 15.75 -29.45 32.03
C SER A 72 15.14 -28.11 32.43
N GLU A 73 15.16 -27.79 33.72
CA GLU A 73 14.65 -26.52 34.22
C GLU A 73 15.36 -25.31 33.59
N ASN A 74 16.68 -25.42 33.39
CA ASN A 74 17.50 -24.42 32.70
C ASN A 74 17.04 -24.21 31.24
N TYR A 75 16.72 -25.28 30.51
CA TYR A 75 16.22 -25.18 29.14
C TYR A 75 14.83 -24.52 29.09
N MET A 76 13.94 -24.88 30.03
CA MET A 76 12.62 -24.25 30.13
C MET A 76 12.73 -22.76 30.46
N ARG A 77 13.69 -22.37 31.32
CA ARG A 77 13.99 -20.96 31.61
C ARG A 77 14.46 -20.21 30.35
N LEU A 78 15.37 -20.80 29.58
CA LEU A 78 15.86 -20.23 28.33
C LEU A 78 14.74 -20.04 27.31
N LYS A 79 13.83 -21.03 27.18
CA LYS A 79 12.65 -20.93 26.32
C LYS A 79 11.71 -19.80 26.73
N ARG A 80 11.49 -19.59 28.04
CA ARG A 80 10.68 -18.45 28.53
C ARG A 80 11.28 -17.11 28.11
N LEU A 81 12.60 -16.94 28.25
CA LEU A 81 13.28 -15.70 27.87
C LEU A 81 13.18 -15.42 26.37
N GLN A 82 13.34 -16.44 25.52
CA GLN A 82 13.20 -16.31 24.08
C GLN A 82 11.78 -15.88 23.66
N ILE A 83 10.75 -16.41 24.34
CA ILE A 83 9.36 -16.01 24.09
C ILE A 83 9.15 -14.55 24.49
N GLU A 84 9.61 -14.16 25.68
CA GLU A 84 9.46 -12.79 26.18
C GLU A 84 10.18 -11.76 25.28
N GLU A 85 11.36 -12.09 24.78
CA GLU A 85 12.11 -11.23 23.88
C GLU A 85 11.45 -11.10 22.51
N SER A 86 10.97 -12.22 21.94
CA SER A 86 10.30 -12.23 20.64
C SER A 86 8.87 -11.65 20.67
N SER A 87 8.20 -11.69 21.82
CA SER A 87 6.86 -11.11 21.98
C SER A 87 6.89 -9.58 22.14
N LYS A 88 8.06 -8.95 22.27
CA LYS A 88 8.19 -7.49 22.36
C LYS A 88 8.00 -6.88 20.97
N PRO A 89 7.00 -5.99 20.77
CA PRO A 89 6.79 -5.35 19.47
C PRO A 89 7.97 -4.45 19.13
N VAL A 90 8.45 -4.53 17.88
CA VAL A 90 9.60 -3.75 17.38
C VAL A 90 9.36 -2.24 17.45
N ARG A 91 8.10 -1.80 17.43
CA ARG A 91 7.71 -0.40 17.51
C ARG A 91 6.62 -0.20 18.55
N LEU A 92 6.78 0.81 19.40
CA LEU A 92 5.78 1.26 20.36
C LEU A 92 5.37 2.69 20.00
N SER A 93 4.09 2.91 19.75
CA SER A 93 3.55 4.26 19.62
C SER A 93 3.58 4.93 20.99
N GLN A 94 4.28 6.06 21.10
CA GLN A 94 4.28 6.88 22.33
C GLN A 94 3.24 7.99 22.18
N GLN A 95 2.33 8.11 23.15
CA GLN A 95 1.44 9.25 23.23
C GLN A 95 2.23 10.47 23.72
N LEU A 96 2.06 11.61 23.06
CA LEU A 96 2.64 12.86 23.49
C LEU A 96 1.84 13.38 24.68
N ASP A 97 2.50 13.62 25.81
CA ASP A 97 1.89 14.18 27.03
C ASP A 97 1.23 15.54 26.78
N LYS A 98 1.80 16.32 25.87
CA LYS A 98 1.28 17.62 25.46
C LYS A 98 1.13 17.67 23.95
N VAL A 99 0.03 18.25 23.49
CA VAL A 99 -0.20 18.52 22.07
C VAL A 99 0.91 19.46 21.58
N VAL A 100 1.69 19.01 20.59
CA VAL A 100 2.71 19.83 19.93
C VAL A 100 2.01 20.89 19.08
N THR A 101 1.83 22.08 19.66
CA THR A 101 1.19 23.24 19.01
C THR A 101 2.18 24.10 18.20
N THR A 102 3.46 23.73 18.15
CA THR A 102 4.52 24.51 17.48
C THR A 102 4.46 24.43 15.95
N ASN A 103 3.64 23.55 15.39
CA ASN A 103 3.53 23.37 13.95
C ASN A 103 2.36 24.20 13.43
N TYR A 104 2.67 25.31 12.74
CA TYR A 104 1.70 26.04 11.94
C TYR A 104 1.06 25.08 10.93
N LYS A 105 -0.22 24.75 11.13
CA LYS A 105 -1.01 24.02 10.15
C LYS A 105 -1.59 25.06 9.20
N PRO A 106 -1.09 25.19 7.96
CA PRO A 106 -1.70 26.11 7.01
C PRO A 106 -3.18 25.77 6.89
N VAL A 107 -4.03 26.78 7.03
CA VAL A 107 -5.47 26.61 6.91
C VAL A 107 -5.71 26.11 5.48
N ALA A 108 -6.03 24.84 5.35
CA ALA A 108 -6.32 24.22 4.08
C ALA A 108 -7.59 24.89 3.53
N ASN A 109 -7.40 25.79 2.58
CA ASN A 109 -8.53 26.39 1.91
C ASN A 109 -9.23 25.29 1.11
N HIS A 110 -10.53 25.10 1.34
CA HIS A 110 -11.28 24.04 0.71
C HIS A 110 -11.24 24.21 -0.82
N GLN A 111 -11.08 23.10 -1.56
CA GLN A 111 -10.93 23.10 -3.02
C GLN A 111 -12.06 23.89 -3.72
N TYR A 112 -13.29 23.80 -3.20
CA TYR A 112 -14.43 24.58 -3.71
C TYR A 112 -14.20 26.09 -3.63
N ASN A 113 -13.61 26.59 -2.55
CA ASN A 113 -13.37 28.02 -2.37
C ASN A 113 -12.28 28.51 -3.33
N ILE A 114 -11.23 27.71 -3.53
CA ILE A 114 -10.17 27.97 -4.52
C ILE A 114 -10.76 28.04 -5.93
N GLU A 115 -11.61 27.08 -6.29
CA GLU A 115 -12.24 27.04 -7.61
C GLU A 115 -13.25 28.16 -7.82
N TYR A 116 -13.98 28.56 -6.78
CA TYR A 116 -14.93 29.68 -6.82
C TYR A 116 -14.21 31.01 -7.10
N GLU A 117 -13.13 31.30 -6.37
CA GLU A 117 -12.27 32.48 -6.60
C GLU A 117 -11.70 32.47 -8.03
N ARG A 118 -11.24 31.30 -8.52
CA ARG A 118 -10.72 31.13 -9.89
C ARG A 118 -11.79 31.40 -10.94
N LYS A 119 -12.99 30.82 -10.80
CA LYS A 119 -14.11 31.02 -11.74
C LYS A 119 -14.57 32.47 -11.78
N LYS A 120 -14.62 33.16 -10.64
CA LYS A 120 -14.95 34.60 -10.61
C LYS A 120 -13.95 35.46 -11.39
N LYS A 121 -12.68 35.08 -11.42
CA LYS A 121 -11.62 35.80 -12.14
C LYS A 121 -11.61 35.48 -13.64
N GLU A 122 -11.85 34.22 -14.02
CA GLU A 122 -11.75 33.75 -15.42
C GLU A 122 -13.05 33.93 -16.22
N ASP A 123 -14.21 33.60 -15.64
CA ASP A 123 -15.53 33.70 -16.31
C ASP A 123 -16.15 35.09 -16.15
N GLY A 124 -15.30 36.13 -16.20
CA GLY A 124 -15.76 37.52 -16.17
C GLY A 124 -16.95 37.73 -17.11
N LYS A 125 -17.88 38.62 -16.71
CA LYS A 125 -19.12 38.88 -17.48
C LYS A 125 -18.77 39.10 -18.96
N ARG A 126 -19.17 38.16 -19.81
CA ARG A 126 -18.93 38.18 -21.26
C ARG A 126 -19.56 39.43 -21.86
N ALA A 127 -18.78 40.48 -22.03
CA ALA A 127 -19.22 41.74 -22.61
C ALA A 127 -19.19 41.62 -24.14
N ARG A 128 -20.12 42.33 -24.79
CA ARG A 128 -20.09 42.46 -26.25
C ARG A 128 -18.81 43.19 -26.64
N ALA A 129 -17.97 42.56 -27.45
CA ALA A 129 -16.79 43.20 -28.00
C ALA A 129 -17.12 43.83 -29.36
N ASP A 130 -16.18 44.61 -29.89
CA ASP A 130 -16.33 45.22 -31.21
C ASP A 130 -16.44 44.15 -32.31
N LYS A 131 -17.29 44.43 -33.30
CA LYS A 131 -17.61 43.48 -34.38
C LYS A 131 -16.37 43.09 -35.17
N GLN A 132 -15.47 44.04 -35.45
CA GLN A 132 -14.30 43.76 -36.28
C GLN A 132 -13.32 42.85 -35.53
N HIS A 133 -13.09 43.13 -34.26
CA HIS A 133 -12.22 42.32 -33.41
C HIS A 133 -12.69 40.86 -33.27
N VAL A 134 -14.00 40.64 -33.14
CA VAL A 134 -14.56 39.29 -33.06
C VAL A 134 -14.44 38.54 -34.38
N LEU A 135 -14.59 39.23 -35.52
CA LEU A 135 -14.38 38.63 -36.84
C LEU A 135 -12.93 38.18 -37.02
N ASP A 136 -11.95 39.01 -36.63
CA ASP A 136 -10.53 38.66 -36.74
C ASP A 136 -10.21 37.40 -35.91
N MET A 137 -10.75 37.31 -34.68
CA MET A 137 -10.62 36.10 -33.84
C MET A 137 -11.27 34.87 -34.48
N LEU A 138 -12.41 35.02 -35.13
CA LEU A 138 -13.10 33.93 -35.83
C LEU A 138 -12.29 33.46 -37.05
N PHE A 139 -11.76 34.39 -37.86
CA PHE A 139 -10.93 34.03 -39.00
C PHE A 139 -9.65 33.29 -38.57
N SER A 140 -8.97 33.76 -37.52
CA SER A 140 -7.80 33.05 -36.97
C SER A 140 -8.14 31.67 -36.37
N ALA A 141 -9.37 31.48 -35.88
CA ALA A 141 -9.82 30.16 -35.42
C ALA A 141 -10.06 29.23 -36.61
N PHE A 142 -10.84 29.68 -37.61
CA PHE A 142 -11.15 28.87 -38.80
C PHE A 142 -9.94 28.58 -39.70
N GLU A 143 -8.88 29.39 -39.60
CA GLU A 143 -7.59 29.09 -40.22
C GLU A 143 -6.93 27.81 -39.63
N LYS A 144 -7.16 27.54 -38.33
CA LYS A 144 -6.62 26.34 -37.65
C LYS A 144 -7.47 25.10 -37.89
N HIS A 145 -8.79 25.25 -37.95
CA HIS A 145 -9.70 24.14 -38.16
C HIS A 145 -10.93 24.56 -38.97
N GLN A 146 -11.27 23.77 -39.98
CA GLN A 146 -12.43 24.02 -40.84
C GLN A 146 -13.78 23.96 -40.10
N TYR A 147 -13.86 23.26 -38.97
CA TYR A 147 -15.12 23.01 -38.25
C TYR A 147 -14.93 23.23 -36.76
N TYR A 148 -15.87 23.92 -36.13
CA TYR A 148 -15.93 24.15 -34.69
C TYR A 148 -17.35 23.93 -34.17
N ASN A 149 -17.46 23.50 -32.92
CA ASN A 149 -18.73 23.54 -32.19
C ASN A 149 -19.04 24.98 -31.76
N LEU A 150 -20.32 25.35 -31.73
CA LEU A 150 -20.77 26.66 -31.26
C LEU A 150 -20.28 26.96 -29.83
N LYS A 151 -20.22 25.95 -28.95
CA LYS A 151 -19.69 26.11 -27.59
C LYS A 151 -18.24 26.61 -27.60
N ASP A 152 -17.41 26.05 -28.46
CA ASP A 152 -15.99 26.38 -28.55
C ASP A 152 -15.79 27.77 -29.16
N LEU A 153 -16.57 28.13 -30.18
CA LEU A 153 -16.56 29.48 -30.77
C LEU A 153 -16.97 30.54 -29.74
N VAL A 154 -17.95 30.24 -28.91
CA VAL A 154 -18.41 31.10 -27.81
C VAL A 154 -17.35 31.23 -26.71
N ASP A 155 -16.58 30.17 -26.44
CA ASP A 155 -15.50 30.16 -25.46
C ASP A 155 -14.23 30.88 -25.96
N ILE A 156 -13.93 30.81 -27.27
CA ILE A 156 -12.82 31.52 -27.93
C ILE A 156 -13.10 33.02 -28.04
N THR A 157 -14.29 33.39 -28.53
CA THR A 157 -14.65 34.81 -28.75
C THR A 157 -15.09 35.53 -27.48
N LYS A 158 -15.36 34.78 -26.41
CA LYS A 158 -15.94 35.27 -25.14
C LYS A 158 -17.20 36.12 -25.34
N GLN A 159 -17.92 35.91 -26.44
CA GLN A 159 -19.17 36.61 -26.76
C GLN A 159 -20.38 35.84 -26.20
N PRO A 160 -21.52 36.52 -25.96
CA PRO A 160 -22.77 35.83 -25.64
C PRO A 160 -23.28 35.04 -26.85
N VAL A 161 -23.89 33.87 -26.59
CA VAL A 161 -24.29 32.88 -27.61
C VAL A 161 -25.15 33.49 -28.74
N ALA A 162 -26.08 34.38 -28.39
CA ALA A 162 -26.97 35.02 -29.38
C ALA A 162 -26.21 35.88 -30.40
N ASP A 163 -25.16 36.57 -29.97
CA ASP A 163 -24.36 37.44 -30.83
C ASP A 163 -23.35 36.62 -31.64
N SER A 164 -22.72 35.60 -31.03
CA SER A 164 -21.87 34.65 -31.76
C SER A 164 -22.64 33.98 -32.90
N CYS A 165 -23.85 33.45 -32.67
CA CYS A 165 -24.67 32.84 -33.71
C CYS A 165 -25.01 33.83 -34.84
N ARG A 166 -25.38 35.07 -34.51
CA ARG A 166 -25.70 36.10 -35.51
C ARG A 166 -24.50 36.45 -36.39
N MET A 167 -23.31 36.53 -35.80
CA MET A 167 -22.08 36.83 -36.52
C MET A 167 -21.68 35.69 -37.45
N VAL A 168 -21.71 34.44 -36.97
CA VAL A 168 -21.40 33.27 -37.81
C VAL A 168 -22.40 33.12 -38.96
N ALA A 169 -23.70 33.30 -38.71
CA ALA A 169 -24.71 33.23 -39.77
C ALA A 169 -24.49 34.29 -40.87
N LYS A 170 -24.03 35.49 -40.48
CA LYS A 170 -23.73 36.57 -41.42
C LYS A 170 -22.43 36.38 -42.20
N MET A 171 -21.50 35.57 -41.70
CA MET A 171 -20.28 35.18 -42.42
C MET A 171 -20.53 34.07 -43.45
N ALA A 172 -21.55 33.24 -43.21
CA ALA A 172 -21.92 32.14 -44.09
C ALA A 172 -22.90 32.53 -45.21
N SER A 173 -23.43 33.77 -45.18
CA SER A 173 -24.29 34.37 -46.21
C SER A 173 -23.48 35.28 -47.11
#